data_AF-A0A7S4FB82-F1
#
_entry.id   AF-A0A7S4FB82-F1
#
_cell.length_a   1.000
_cell.length_b   1.000
_cell.length_c   1.000
_cell.angle_alpha   90.00
_cell.angle_beta   90.00
_cell.angle_gamma   90.00
#
_symmetry.space_group_name_H-M   'P 1'
#
loop_
_entity.id
_entity.type
_entity.pdbx_description
1 polymer ?
#
loop_
_entity_poly.entity_id
_entity_poly.type
_entity_poly.pdbx_seq_one_letter_code
_entity_poly.pdbx_strand_id
1 'polypeptide(L)'
;VEEDEEIGRFCFVDLAGTERGADTLSCDDKERRLEGAEINKSLLALKECIRGLDMGKAHVPFRGSKLTEVLRDSFVGDCQTCMIGAIAPAISSVEQTLNTLRYAERVRAYSGGEKTERVPAGMESSSSTARLLLLASPRAQRPVSAR
;
A
#
# COMPACT_ATOMS: atom_id res chain seq x y z
N VAL A 1 25.65 4.23 -33.56
CA VAL A 1 24.21 4.19 -33.29
C VAL A 1 24.14 3.68 -31.88
N GLU A 2 23.91 4.58 -30.93
CA GLU A 2 23.65 4.17 -29.54
C GLU A 2 22.26 3.53 -29.59
N GLU A 3 22.19 2.22 -29.37
CA GLU A 3 20.88 1.56 -29.22
C GLU A 3 20.33 2.00 -27.87
N ASP A 4 19.19 2.69 -27.87
CA ASP A 4 18.46 2.99 -26.65
C ASP A 4 18.02 1.65 -26.04
N GLU A 5 18.77 1.13 -25.05
CA GLU A 5 18.35 -0.04 -24.28
C GLU A 5 17.09 0.29 -23.49
N GLU A 6 15.99 -0.40 -23.80
CA GLU A 6 14.75 -0.28 -23.06
C GLU A 6 14.89 -0.95 -21.68
N ILE A 7 15.16 -0.16 -20.64
CA ILE A 7 15.31 -0.64 -19.25
C ILE A 7 13.97 -0.59 -18.52
N GLY A 8 13.36 -1.75 -18.30
CA GLY A 8 12.20 -1.92 -17.42
C GLY A 8 12.59 -2.08 -15.95
N ARG A 9 11.80 -1.51 -15.03
CA ARG A 9 11.95 -1.70 -13.57
C ARG A 9 10.72 -2.42 -13.01
N PHE A 10 10.94 -3.58 -12.39
CA PHE A 10 9.91 -4.29 -11.64
C PHE A 10 10.21 -4.23 -10.14
N CYS A 11 9.26 -3.72 -9.36
CA CYS A 11 9.39 -3.59 -7.91
C CYS A 11 8.37 -4.50 -7.22
N PHE A 12 8.85 -5.49 -6.47
CA PHE A 12 8.02 -6.33 -5.61
C PHE A 12 8.25 -5.95 -4.14
N VAL A 13 7.18 -5.56 -3.45
CA VAL A 13 7.25 -5.05 -2.08
C VAL A 13 6.28 -5.84 -1.21
N ASP A 14 6.82 -6.46 -0.15
CA ASP A 14 6.02 -7.11 0.90
C ASP A 14 5.93 -6.19 2.12
N LEU A 15 4.74 -6.09 2.72
CA LEU A 15 4.47 -5.22 3.84
C LEU A 15 4.08 -6.03 5.07
N ALA A 16 4.65 -5.65 6.21
CA ALA A 16 4.25 -6.19 7.50
C ALA A 16 2.78 -5.84 7.84
N GLY A 17 2.21 -6.58 8.79
CA GLY A 17 0.85 -6.38 9.23
C GLY A 17 0.61 -5.06 9.96
N THR A 18 -0.64 -4.61 9.97
CA THR A 18 -1.06 -3.34 10.61
C THR A 18 -1.58 -3.53 12.04
N GLU A 19 -1.23 -4.62 12.72
CA GLU A 19 -1.68 -4.92 14.08
C GLU A 19 -1.33 -3.82 15.09
N ARG A 20 -2.22 -3.61 16.06
CA ARG A 20 -2.02 -2.60 17.11
C ARG A 20 -1.21 -3.21 18.24
N GLY A 21 -0.40 -2.40 18.93
CA GLY A 21 0.30 -2.81 20.15
C GLY A 21 -0.63 -3.27 21.28
N ALA A 22 -1.93 -2.92 21.21
CA ALA A 22 -2.96 -3.43 22.11
C ALA A 22 -3.34 -4.89 21.82
N ASP A 23 -3.11 -5.39 20.60
CA ASP A 23 -3.31 -6.80 20.26
C ASP A 23 -2.17 -7.68 20.82
N THR A 24 -1.07 -7.06 21.26
CA THR A 24 0.12 -7.68 21.86
C THR A 24 0.30 -7.36 23.34
N LEU A 25 -0.80 -7.16 24.07
CA LEU A 25 -0.82 -6.95 25.54
C LEU A 25 -0.20 -8.10 26.37
N SER A 26 0.26 -9.19 25.73
CA SER A 26 0.73 -10.40 26.39
C SER A 26 2.26 -10.64 26.30
N CYS A 27 3.08 -9.66 25.92
CA CYS A 27 4.53 -9.82 25.94
C CYS A 27 5.24 -8.55 26.44
N ASP A 28 5.86 -8.65 27.60
CA ASP A 28 6.72 -7.65 28.28
C ASP A 28 8.05 -7.37 27.54
N ASP A 29 8.12 -7.63 26.23
CA ASP A 29 9.32 -7.43 25.43
C ASP A 29 9.31 -6.01 24.85
N LYS A 30 9.98 -5.10 25.56
CA LYS A 30 10.22 -3.71 25.13
C LYS A 30 10.72 -3.63 23.68
N GLU A 31 11.55 -4.59 23.27
CA GLU A 31 12.13 -4.66 21.92
C GLU A 31 11.06 -4.93 20.85
N ARG A 32 10.18 -5.92 21.04
CA ARG A 32 9.03 -6.21 20.15
C ARG A 32 8.10 -5.01 20.01
N ARG A 33 7.91 -4.25 21.08
CA ARG A 33 7.08 -3.03 21.05
C ARG A 33 7.73 -1.93 20.21
N LEU A 34 9.04 -1.76 20.32
CA LEU A 34 9.80 -0.78 19.52
C LEU A 34 9.81 -1.16 18.03
N GLU A 35 10.00 -2.44 17.72
CA GLU A 35 9.90 -2.96 16.35
C GLU A 35 8.50 -2.72 15.76
N GLY A 36 7.44 -3.09 16.50
CA GLY A 36 6.07 -2.84 16.09
C GLY A 36 5.74 -1.36 15.90
N ALA A 37 6.38 -0.46 16.66
CA ALA A 37 6.23 0.98 16.49
C ALA A 37 6.88 1.47 15.19
N GLU A 38 8.09 1.02 14.84
CA GLU A 38 8.74 1.39 13.58
C GLU A 38 8.02 0.79 12.35
N ILE A 39 7.49 -0.43 12.45
CA ILE A 39 6.61 -1.01 11.42
C ILE A 39 5.39 -0.10 11.22
N ASN A 40 4.67 0.23 12.30
CA ASN A 40 3.47 1.05 12.22
C ASN A 40 3.76 2.48 11.73
N LYS A 41 4.93 3.04 12.04
CA LYS A 41 5.38 4.34 11.53
C LYS A 41 5.53 4.33 10.01
N SER A 42 6.18 3.30 9.46
CA SER A 42 6.33 3.18 7.99
C SER A 42 4.98 3.01 7.28
N LEU A 43 4.08 2.19 7.85
CA LEU A 43 2.73 1.94 7.34
C LEU A 43 1.81 3.17 7.49
N LEU A 44 1.96 3.94 8.57
CA LEU A 44 1.23 5.20 8.75
C LEU A 44 1.65 6.23 7.71
N ALA A 45 2.96 6.41 7.49
CA ALA A 45 3.48 7.30 6.45
C ALA A 45 2.93 6.91 5.06
N LEU A 46 2.82 5.61 4.75
CA LEU A 46 2.21 5.12 3.51
C LEU A 46 0.73 5.52 3.41
N LYS A 47 -0.05 5.31 4.49
CA LYS A 47 -1.46 5.72 4.54
C LYS A 47 -1.63 7.22 4.35
N GLU A 48 -0.77 8.04 4.93
CA GLU A 48 -0.78 9.49 4.76
C GLU A 48 -0.44 9.90 3.33
N CYS A 49 0.50 9.21 2.67
CA CYS A 49 0.81 9.44 1.27
C CYS A 49 -0.41 9.15 0.38
N ILE A 50 -1.05 7.98 0.53
CA ILE A 50 -2.27 7.61 -0.21
C ILE A 50 -3.37 8.66 0.00
N ARG A 51 -3.59 9.12 1.23
CA ARG A 51 -4.57 10.17 1.52
C ARG A 51 -4.22 11.51 0.89
N GLY A 52 -2.93 11.84 0.83
CA GLY A 52 -2.45 13.06 0.17
C GLY A 52 -2.68 13.03 -1.34
N LEU A 53 -2.45 11.87 -1.96
CA LEU A 53 -2.67 11.63 -3.39
C LEU A 53 -4.17 11.70 -3.75
N ASP A 54 -5.01 11.02 -2.98
CA ASP A 54 -6.47 11.03 -3.09
C ASP A 54 -7.06 12.46 -3.01
N MET A 55 -6.52 13.30 -2.13
CA MET A 55 -6.94 14.70 -1.98
C MET A 55 -6.32 15.65 -3.02
N GLY A 56 -5.45 15.17 -3.91
CA GLY A 56 -4.74 16.02 -4.88
C GLY A 56 -3.87 17.10 -4.23
N LYS A 57 -3.27 16.82 -3.05
CA LYS A 57 -2.43 17.80 -2.36
C LYS A 57 -1.20 18.13 -3.20
N ALA A 58 -0.87 19.43 -3.28
CA ALA A 58 0.35 19.89 -3.94
C ALA A 58 1.64 19.27 -3.37
N HIS A 59 1.64 18.95 -2.08
CA HIS A 59 2.75 18.25 -1.41
C HIS A 59 2.25 17.00 -0.69
N VAL A 60 2.72 15.84 -1.15
CA VAL A 60 2.50 14.53 -0.52
C VAL A 60 3.77 14.13 0.26
N PRO A 61 3.66 13.74 1.55
CA PRO A 61 4.81 13.56 2.44
C PRO A 61 5.55 12.21 2.24
N PHE A 62 6.07 11.97 1.04
CA PHE A 62 6.86 10.77 0.72
C PHE A 62 8.21 10.67 1.46
N ARG A 63 8.58 11.64 2.30
CA ARG A 63 9.78 11.59 3.16
C ARG A 63 9.48 11.09 4.58
N GLY A 64 8.22 10.73 4.86
CA GLY A 64 7.82 10.24 6.19
C GLY A 64 8.43 8.90 6.57
N SER A 65 8.83 8.07 5.60
CA SER A 65 9.55 6.82 5.83
C SER A 65 10.40 6.43 4.62
N LYS A 66 11.40 5.57 4.83
CA LYS A 66 12.22 5.02 3.73
C LYS A 66 11.36 4.23 2.72
N LEU A 67 10.32 3.56 3.20
CA LEU A 67 9.36 2.86 2.36
C LEU A 67 8.65 3.82 1.40
N THR A 68 8.16 4.97 1.89
CA THR A 68 7.45 5.94 1.03
C THR A 68 8.39 6.71 0.10
N GLU A 69 9.68 6.83 0.45
CA GLU A 69 10.68 7.38 -0.46
C GLU A 69 10.88 6.50 -1.69
N VAL A 70 10.99 5.18 -1.49
CA VAL A 70 11.14 4.20 -2.58
C VAL A 70 9.87 4.07 -3.41
N LEU A 71 8.71 4.06 -2.76
CA LEU A 71 7.40 3.95 -3.45
C LEU A 71 6.95 5.23 -4.17
N ARG A 72 7.67 6.34 -3.99
CA ARG A 72 7.32 7.61 -4.65
C ARG A 72 7.21 7.45 -6.17
N ASP A 73 8.18 6.79 -6.78
CA ASP A 73 8.20 6.58 -8.23
C ASP A 73 7.01 5.72 -8.69
N SER A 74 6.56 4.77 -7.86
CA SER A 74 5.39 3.93 -8.14
C SER A 74 4.06 4.70 -8.07
N PHE A 75 3.97 5.74 -7.24
CA PHE A 75 2.73 6.52 -7.09
C PHE A 75 2.69 7.79 -7.94
N VAL A 76 3.81 8.43 -8.24
CA VAL A 76 3.85 9.72 -8.95
C VAL A 76 4.55 9.62 -10.31
N GLY A 77 5.39 8.61 -10.50
CA GLY A 77 6.09 8.37 -11.76
C GLY A 77 5.24 7.61 -12.78
N ASP A 78 5.85 7.34 -13.93
CA ASP A 78 5.28 6.51 -14.99
C ASP A 78 5.51 5.03 -14.67
N CYS A 79 4.66 4.47 -13.81
CA CYS A 79 4.77 3.10 -13.34
C CYS A 79 3.37 2.46 -13.26
N GLN A 80 3.25 1.23 -13.73
CA GLN A 80 2.05 0.43 -13.50
C GLN A 80 2.10 -0.17 -12.09
N THR A 81 1.28 0.36 -11.20
CA THR A 81 1.24 -0.05 -9.80
C THR A 81 0.05 -0.96 -9.51
N CYS A 82 0.29 -2.13 -8.94
CA CYS A 82 -0.76 -3.04 -8.46
C CYS A 82 -0.68 -3.12 -6.93
N MET A 83 -1.82 -2.95 -6.25
CA MET A 83 -1.90 -3.09 -4.80
C MET A 83 -2.72 -4.33 -4.45
N ILE A 84 -2.16 -5.16 -3.57
CA ILE A 84 -2.84 -6.34 -3.04
C ILE A 84 -3.28 -6.06 -1.61
N GLY A 85 -4.59 -6.06 -1.37
CA GLY A 85 -5.18 -5.91 -0.04
C GLY A 85 -5.45 -7.28 0.58
N ALA A 86 -4.63 -7.68 1.56
CA ALA A 86 -4.87 -8.89 2.35
C ALA A 86 -5.84 -8.59 3.51
N ILE A 87 -6.99 -9.26 3.53
CA ILE A 87 -8.02 -9.10 4.57
C ILE A 87 -8.33 -10.45 5.24
N ALA A 88 -8.86 -10.39 6.47
CA ALA A 88 -9.26 -11.58 7.21
C ALA A 88 -10.81 -11.66 7.28
N PRO A 89 -11.43 -12.82 6.99
CA PRO A 89 -12.89 -12.98 7.01
C PRO A 89 -13.48 -13.10 8.43
N ALA A 90 -12.77 -12.64 9.46
CA ALA A 90 -13.18 -12.77 10.86
C ALA A 90 -13.96 -11.53 11.34
N ILE A 91 -14.99 -11.75 12.17
CA ILE A 91 -15.78 -10.67 12.79
C ILE A 91 -14.88 -9.76 13.65
N SER A 92 -13.89 -10.33 14.34
CA SER A 92 -12.91 -9.58 15.13
C SER A 92 -12.01 -8.65 14.30
N SER A 93 -11.96 -8.84 12.98
CA SER A 93 -11.10 -8.07 12.05
C SER A 93 -11.90 -7.12 11.16
N VAL A 94 -13.18 -6.87 11.44
CA VAL A 94 -14.04 -6.00 10.62
C VAL A 94 -13.49 -4.58 10.51
N GLU A 95 -13.03 -3.99 11.63
CA GLU A 95 -12.47 -2.64 11.63
C GLU A 95 -11.21 -2.55 10.74
N GLN A 96 -10.30 -3.52 10.87
CA GLN A 96 -9.07 -3.58 10.09
C GLN A 96 -9.37 -3.79 8.60
N THR A 97 -10.27 -4.71 8.27
CA THR A 97 -10.73 -5.00 6.91
C THR A 97 -11.33 -3.76 6.25
N LEU A 98 -12.22 -3.06 6.94
CA LEU A 98 -12.87 -1.85 6.42
C LEU A 98 -11.87 -0.71 6.19
N ASN A 99 -10.87 -0.59 7.06
CA ASN A 99 -9.77 0.37 6.85
C ASN A 99 -8.95 0.02 5.61
N THR A 100 -8.54 -1.25 5.43
CA THR A 100 -7.83 -1.70 4.22
C THR A 100 -8.62 -1.43 2.95
N LEU A 101 -9.93 -1.73 2.94
CA LEU A 101 -10.81 -1.47 1.80
C LEU A 101 -10.91 0.03 1.46
N ARG A 102 -10.98 0.89 2.47
CA ARG A 102 -10.99 2.36 2.27
C ARG A 102 -9.70 2.87 1.63
N TYR A 103 -8.54 2.31 1.97
CA TYR A 103 -7.28 2.71 1.34
C TYR A 103 -7.19 2.18 -0.10
N ALA A 104 -7.58 0.92 -0.28
CA ALA A 104 -7.63 0.26 -1.57
C ALA A 104 -8.53 1.00 -2.58
N GLU A 105 -9.68 1.49 -2.14
CA GLU A 105 -10.56 2.33 -2.94
C GLU A 105 -9.92 3.65 -3.39
N ARG A 106 -9.20 4.32 -2.49
CA ARG A 106 -8.49 5.58 -2.81
C ARG A 106 -7.35 5.37 -3.80
N VAL A 107 -6.59 4.28 -3.64
CA VAL A 107 -5.53 3.93 -4.59
C VAL A 107 -6.11 3.61 -5.96
N ARG A 108 -7.28 2.94 -6.03
CA ARG A 108 -8.00 2.72 -7.29
C ARG A 108 -8.48 4.03 -7.94
N ALA A 109 -9.02 4.95 -7.13
CA ALA A 109 -9.49 6.25 -7.61
C ALA A 109 -8.34 7.15 -8.07
N TYR A 110 -7.17 6.97 -7.48
CA TYR A 110 -5.93 7.60 -7.90
C TYR A 110 -5.33 6.80 -9.09
N SER A 111 -5.94 6.94 -10.27
CA SER A 111 -5.28 6.60 -11.53
C SER A 111 -4.24 7.69 -11.79
N GLY A 112 -2.96 7.32 -11.71
CA GLY A 112 -1.80 8.21 -11.82
C GLY A 112 -2.05 9.35 -12.79
N GLY A 113 -1.77 10.58 -12.34
CA GLY A 113 -2.23 11.81 -12.96
C GLY A 113 -2.25 11.72 -14.48
N GLU A 114 -3.46 11.74 -15.04
CA GLU A 114 -3.66 11.93 -16.46
C GLU A 114 -2.93 13.23 -16.85
N LYS A 115 -1.71 13.11 -17.35
CA LYS A 115 -1.28 14.04 -18.39
C LYS A 115 -2.18 13.72 -19.57
N THR A 116 -3.25 14.49 -19.69
CA THR A 116 -4.13 14.53 -20.86
C THR A 116 -3.29 14.94 -22.08
N GLU A 117 -2.56 14.01 -22.68
CA GLU A 117 -2.25 14.11 -24.09
C GLU A 117 -3.30 13.26 -24.82
N ARG A 118 -4.13 13.94 -25.61
CA ARG A 118 -5.20 13.31 -26.39
C ARG A 118 -4.58 12.39 -27.43
N VAL A 119 -4.47 11.10 -27.13
CA VAL A 119 -4.11 10.09 -28.12
C VAL A 119 -5.31 9.88 -29.07
N PRO A 120 -5.11 9.88 -30.41
CA PRO A 120 -6.18 9.69 -31.36
C PRO A 120 -6.85 8.31 -31.19
N ALA A 121 -8.17 8.29 -31.41
CA ALA A 121 -9.02 7.11 -31.29
C ALA A 121 -8.55 5.99 -32.24
N GLY A 122 -7.85 4.98 -31.70
CA GLY A 122 -7.37 3.84 -32.50
C GLY A 122 -6.31 2.95 -31.86
N MET A 123 -5.63 3.39 -30.79
CA MET A 123 -4.75 2.53 -29.98
C MET A 123 -5.43 2.26 -28.64
N GLU A 124 -5.61 0.99 -28.25
CA GLU A 124 -5.89 0.65 -26.86
C GLU A 124 -4.68 1.09 -26.03
N SER A 125 -4.78 2.28 -25.42
CA SER A 125 -3.80 2.75 -24.46
C SER A 125 -3.86 1.79 -23.28
N SER A 126 -2.77 1.07 -23.03
CA SER A 126 -2.53 0.27 -21.83
C SER A 126 -2.52 1.19 -20.61
N SER A 127 -3.69 1.71 -20.26
CA SER A 127 -3.91 2.66 -19.19
C SER A 127 -3.27 2.09 -17.93
N SER A 128 -2.32 2.84 -17.37
CA SER A 128 -1.64 2.58 -16.10
C SER A 128 -2.68 2.57 -14.98
N THR A 129 -3.42 1.47 -14.92
CA THR A 129 -4.55 1.27 -14.02
C THR A 129 -3.99 0.74 -12.73
N ALA A 130 -4.16 1.49 -11.65
CA ALA A 130 -3.91 0.98 -10.32
C ALA A 130 -4.88 -0.20 -10.06
N ARG A 131 -4.40 -1.43 -10.22
CA ARG A 131 -5.23 -2.63 -10.06
C ARG A 131 -5.26 -3.02 -8.59
N LEU A 132 -6.47 -3.17 -8.07
CA LEU A 132 -6.71 -3.69 -6.73
C LEU A 132 -7.01 -5.18 -6.81
N LEU A 133 -6.21 -6.00 -6.14
CA LEU A 133 -6.50 -7.41 -5.92
C LEU A 133 -6.77 -7.65 -4.43
N LEU A 134 -7.91 -8.23 -4.10
CA LEU A 134 -8.28 -8.57 -2.73
C LEU A 134 -8.01 -10.05 -2.48
N LEU A 135 -7.22 -10.34 -1.45
CA LEU A 135 -7.00 -11.69 -0.96
C LEU A 135 -7.61 -11.83 0.42
N ALA A 136 -8.62 -12.69 0.55
CA ALA A 136 -9.16 -13.10 1.84
C ALA A 136 -8.36 -14.31 2.34
N SER A 137 -7.43 -14.10 3.27
CA SER A 137 -6.69 -15.20 3.87
C SER A 137 -7.50 -15.77 5.04
N PRO A 138 -7.81 -17.08 5.06
CA PRO A 138 -8.31 -17.74 6.25
C PRO A 138 -7.15 -17.81 7.25
N ARG A 139 -6.99 -16.77 8.08
CA ARG A 139 -6.07 -16.86 9.22
C ARG A 139 -6.58 -18.02 10.07
N ALA A 140 -5.85 -19.14 10.04
CA ALA A 140 -5.96 -20.16 11.06
C ALA A 140 -5.72 -19.43 12.39
N GLN A 141 -6.79 -19.17 13.14
CA GLN A 141 -6.68 -18.71 14.51
C GLN A 141 -5.85 -19.77 15.21
N ARG A 142 -4.57 -19.51 15.43
CA ARG A 142 -3.82 -20.35 16.36
C ARG A 142 -4.58 -20.22 17.68
N PRO A 143 -4.99 -21.33 18.30
CA PRO A 143 -5.68 -21.24 19.58
C PRO A 143 -4.81 -20.43 20.51
N VAL A 144 -5.37 -19.35 21.06
CA VAL A 144 -4.77 -18.67 22.21
C VAL A 144 -4.80 -19.73 23.30
N SER A 145 -3.68 -20.41 23.50
CA SER A 145 -3.54 -21.40 24.56
C SER A 145 -3.89 -20.69 25.86
N ALA A 146 -5.02 -21.04 26.44
CA ALA A 146 -5.35 -20.69 27.81
C ALA A 146 -4.26 -21.29 28.71
N ARG A 147 -3.39 -20.44 29.25
CA ARG A 147 -2.58 -20.72 30.43
C ARG A 147 -2.41 -19.43 31.21
#